data_AF-A0A3B9L786-F1
#
_entry.id   AF-A0A3B9L786-F1
#
_cell.length_a   1.000
_cell.length_b   1.000
_cell.length_c   1.000
_cell.angle_alpha   90.00
_cell.angle_beta   90.00
_cell.angle_gamma   90.00
#
_symmetry.space_group_name_H-M   'P 1'
#
loop_
_entity.id
_entity.type
_entity.pdbx_description
1 polymer ?
#
loop_
_entity_poly.entity_id
_entity_poly.type
_entity_poly.pdbx_seq_one_letter_code
_entity_poly.pdbx_strand_id
1 'polypeptide(L)' 'MKPVVIFRHARTEGAGYLGTFLEQHDVPWCEVRI' A
#
# COMPACT_ATOMS: atom_id res chain seq x y z
N MET A 1 -2.44 -5.40 14.63
CA MET A 1 -1.58 -4.32 14.08
C MET A 1 -2.47 -3.26 13.43
N LYS A 2 -2.11 -1.97 13.49
CA LYS A 2 -2.81 -0.94 12.70
C LYS A 2 -2.42 -1.08 11.22
N PRO A 3 -3.30 -0.74 10.27
CA PRO A 3 -2.98 -0.83 8.85
C PRO A 3 -1.92 0.20 8.44
N VAL A 4 -1.05 -0.19 7.50
CA VAL A 4 -0.19 0.74 6.77
C VAL A 4 -1.02 1.45 5.71
N VAL A 5 -0.98 2.77 5.67
CA VAL A 5 -1.64 3.55 4.60
C VAL A 5 -0.58 4.05 3.63
N ILE A 6 -0.73 3.69 2.36
CA ILE A 6 0.14 4.15 1.28
C ILE A 6 -0.61 5.26 0.53
N PHE A 7 0.01 6.43 0.48
CA PHE A 7 -0.52 7.56 -0.26
C PHE A 7 0.13 7.66 -1.63
N ARG A 8 -0.68 7.92 -2.65
CA ARG A 8 -0.20 8.22 -4.00
C ARG A 8 -0.83 9.50 -4.54
N HIS A 9 -0.09 10.21 -5.37
CA HIS A 9 -0.52 11.48 -5.96
C HIS A 9 -0.89 11.28 -7.44
N ALA A 10 -0.12 10.47 -8.16
CA ALA A 10 -0.37 10.16 -9.57
C ALA A 10 -1.01 8.77 -9.76
N ARG A 11 -1.69 8.56 -10.91
CA ARG A 11 -2.28 7.26 -11.25
C ARG A 11 -1.24 6.15 -11.41
N THR A 12 -0.01 6.52 -11.74
CA THR A 12 1.12 5.63 -12.02
C THR A 12 1.94 5.26 -10.77
N GLU A 13 1.65 5.86 -9.62
CA GLU A 13 2.33 5.63 -8.34
C GLU A 13 1.56 4.62 -7.46
N GLY A 14 1.23 3.44 -7.99
CA GLY A 14 0.61 2.40 -7.16
C GLY A 14 1.57 1.87 -6.09
N ALA A 15 1.06 1.15 -5.09
CA ALA A 15 1.86 0.52 -4.03
C ALA A 15 2.95 -0.44 -4.55
N GLY A 16 2.79 -0.97 -5.77
CA GLY A 16 3.81 -1.77 -6.45
C GLY A 16 4.28 -2.96 -5.60
N TYR A 17 5.59 -3.22 -5.60
CA TYR A 17 6.17 -4.34 -4.85
C TYR A 17 5.97 -4.23 -3.33
N LEU A 18 5.85 -3.01 -2.79
CA LEU A 18 5.57 -2.83 -1.37
C LEU A 18 4.20 -3.42 -1.00
N GLY A 19 3.18 -3.25 -1.85
CA GLY A 19 1.87 -3.88 -1.62
C GLY A 19 1.97 -5.40 -1.56
N THR A 20 2.66 -6.01 -2.53
CA THR A 20 2.89 -7.48 -2.56
C THR A 20 3.66 -7.97 -1.34
N PHE A 21 4.68 -7.24 -0.90
CA PHE A 21 5.44 -7.57 0.31
C PHE A 21 4.53 -7.56 1.55
N LEU A 22 3.68 -6.53 1.70
CA LEU A 22 2.77 -6.43 2.85
C LEU A 22 1.74 -7.57 2.86
N GLU A 23 1.23 -7.96 1.69
CA GLU A 23 0.35 -9.12 1.55
C GLU A 23 1.04 -10.44 1.95
N GLN A 24 2.26 -10.68 1.49
CA GLN A 24 3.02 -11.90 1.80
C GLN A 24 3.38 -12.06 3.29
N HIS A 25 3.41 -10.95 4.02
CA HIS A 25 3.75 -10.90 5.44
C HIS A 25 2.52 -10.73 6.34
N ASP A 26 1.31 -10.87 5.80
CA ASP A 26 0.03 -10.70 6.53
C ASP A 26 -0.07 -9.34 7.26
N VAL A 27 0.55 -8.29 6.68
CA VAL A 27 0.48 -6.93 7.23
C VAL A 27 -0.71 -6.22 6.61
N PRO A 28 -1.74 -5.83 7.39
CA PRO A 28 -2.89 -5.12 6.85
C PRO A 28 -2.46 -3.78 6.27
N TRP A 29 -2.93 -3.45 5.07
CA TRP A 29 -2.61 -2.19 4.39
C TRP A 29 -3.74 -1.73 3.46
N CYS A 30 -3.72 -0.45 3.10
CA CYS A 30 -4.57 0.10 2.06
C CYS A 30 -3.87 1.24 1.30
N GLU A 31 -4.38 1.54 0.12
CA GLU A 31 -3.91 2.64 -0.72
C GLU A 31 -4.95 3.77 -0.76
N VAL A 32 -4.50 5.02 -0.63
CA VAL A 32 -5.32 6.23 -0.76
C VAL A 32 -4.70 7.14 -1.81
N ARG A 33 -5.54 7.61 -2.76
CA ARG A 33 -5.15 8.66 -3.68
C ARG A 33 -5.50 10.02 -3.09
N ILE A 34 -4.52 10.92 -3.06
CA ILE A 34 -4.66 12.34 -2.70
C ILE A 34 -4.57 13.22 -3.94
#